data_AF-A0A947S4T9-F1
#
_entry.id   AF-A0A947S4T9-F1
#
_cell.length_a   1.000
_cell.length_b   1.000
_cell.length_c   1.000
_cell.angle_alpha   90.00
_cell.angle_beta   90.00
_cell.angle_gamma   90.00
#
_symmetry.space_group_name_H-M   'P 1'
#
loop_
_entity.id
_entity.type
_entity.pdbx_description
1 polymer ?
#
loop_
_entity_poly.entity_id
_entity_poly.type
_entity_poly.pdbx_seq_one_letter_code
_entity_poly.pdbx_strand_id
1 'polypeptide(L)'
;MKNKILTILVLTLFISLRIFGLGTDISNSDAARWHRRSENFLSAIKEGNFSETYQKYHPGVTLMWINSVVKQTAFSYQLKTAGEPKSLENADYYPIIHGISKGVLVLVLGVLLIFQIKYISILFDKKTALIYAFLMAVEPYLIGI
;
A
#
# COMPACT_ATOMS: atom_id res chain seq x y z
N MET A 1 -22.66 21.04 -5.39
CA MET A 1 -22.25 20.61 -4.02
C MET A 1 -22.49 19.12 -3.78
N LYS A 2 -23.68 18.58 -4.09
CA LYS A 2 -24.02 17.15 -3.94
C LYS A 2 -22.94 16.16 -4.42
N ASN A 3 -22.43 16.31 -5.65
CA ASN A 3 -21.43 15.39 -6.19
C ASN A 3 -20.10 15.41 -5.44
N LYS A 4 -19.69 16.57 -4.90
CA LYS A 4 -18.46 16.68 -4.09
C LYS A 4 -18.63 15.91 -2.77
N ILE A 5 -19.79 16.04 -2.13
CA ILE A 5 -20.13 15.30 -0.91
C ILE A 5 -20.11 13.79 -1.20
N LEU A 6 -20.72 13.34 -2.30
CA LEU A 6 -20.71 11.93 -2.69
C LEU A 6 -19.30 11.40 -2.95
N THR A 7 -18.44 12.17 -3.62
CA THR A 7 -17.04 11.78 -3.81
C THR A 7 -16.33 11.60 -2.48
N ILE A 8 -16.50 12.55 -1.55
CA ILE A 8 -15.90 12.45 -0.21
C ILE A 8 -16.43 11.21 0.52
N LEU A 9 -17.74 10.96 0.51
CA LEU A 9 -18.33 9.80 1.18
C LEU A 9 -17.78 8.48 0.62
N VAL A 10 -17.64 8.36 -0.70
CA VAL A 10 -17.10 7.15 -1.33
C VAL A 10 -15.61 6.97 -1.01
N LEU A 11 -14.82 8.04 -0.98
CA LEU A 11 -13.41 7.97 -0.58
C LEU A 11 -13.25 7.61 0.91
N THR A 12 -14.07 8.20 1.78
CA THR A 12 -14.11 7.85 3.20
C THR A 12 -14.46 6.38 3.38
N LEU A 13 -15.47 5.88 2.66
CA LEU A 13 -15.87 4.47 2.67
C LEU A 13 -14.73 3.56 2.17
N PHE A 14 -14.08 3.93 1.06
CA PHE A 14 -12.94 3.18 0.51
C PHE A 14 -11.82 3.03 1.54
N ILE A 15 -11.47 4.11 2.23
CA ILE A 15 -10.40 4.14 3.23
C ILE A 15 -10.83 3.40 4.49
N SER A 16 -12.04 3.66 5.02
CA SER A 16 -12.49 3.09 6.30
C SER A 16 -12.53 1.57 6.28
N LEU A 17 -12.96 0.97 5.17
CA LEU A 17 -13.00 -0.48 5.00
C LEU A 17 -11.61 -1.12 4.90
N ARG A 18 -10.56 -0.35 4.58
CA ARG A 18 -9.20 -0.86 4.32
C ARG A 18 -8.20 -0.56 5.42
N ILE A 19 -8.52 0.34 6.35
CA ILE A 19 -7.63 0.67 7.47
C ILE A 19 -7.90 -0.18 8.72
N PHE A 20 -9.08 -0.78 8.82
CA PHE A 20 -9.46 -1.54 10.00
C PHE A 20 -8.66 -2.84 10.09
N GLY A 21 -7.96 -3.05 11.21
CA GLY A 21 -7.17 -4.26 11.45
C GLY A 21 -5.83 -4.33 10.71
N LEU A 22 -5.40 -3.27 10.02
CA LEU A 22 -4.14 -3.29 9.26
C LEU A 22 -2.95 -3.75 10.10
N GLY A 23 -2.25 -4.77 9.60
CA GLY A 23 -1.06 -5.33 10.23
C GLY A 23 -1.33 -6.60 11.02
N THR A 24 -2.58 -6.83 11.44
CA THR A 24 -3.04 -8.06 12.11
C THR A 24 -4.19 -8.76 11.40
N ASP A 25 -4.70 -8.15 10.32
CA ASP A 25 -5.83 -8.59 9.51
C ASP A 25 -5.56 -9.90 8.76
N ILE A 26 -4.50 -9.91 7.95
CA ILE A 26 -4.16 -11.04 7.08
C ILE A 26 -2.64 -11.10 6.95
N SER A 27 -2.00 -12.08 7.60
CA SER A 27 -0.62 -12.46 7.31
C SER A 27 -0.61 -13.77 6.54
N ASN A 28 -0.60 -13.69 5.21
CA ASN A 28 -0.36 -14.85 4.37
C ASN A 28 1.15 -15.10 4.23
N SER A 29 1.53 -16.31 3.81
CA SER A 29 2.95 -16.66 3.66
C SER A 29 3.71 -15.80 2.64
N ASP A 30 2.99 -15.07 1.78
CA ASP A 30 3.57 -14.16 0.78
C ASP A 30 3.88 -12.78 1.35
N ALA A 31 3.16 -12.28 2.35
CA ALA A 31 3.36 -10.95 2.92
C ALA A 31 4.79 -10.76 3.44
N ALA A 32 5.28 -11.71 4.25
CA ALA A 32 6.66 -11.71 4.73
C ALA A 32 7.69 -11.85 3.59
N ARG A 33 7.37 -12.63 2.54
CA ARG A 33 8.24 -12.77 1.37
C ARG A 33 8.35 -11.46 0.59
N TRP A 34 7.24 -10.75 0.40
CA TRP A 34 7.24 -9.45 -0.27
C TRP A 34 8.03 -8.41 0.50
N HIS A 35 7.93 -8.43 1.83
CA HIS A 35 8.79 -7.64 2.68
C HIS A 35 10.28 -7.90 2.43
N ARG A 36 10.71 -9.17 2.43
CA ARG A 36 12.11 -9.53 2.18
C ARG A 36 12.56 -9.12 0.77
N ARG A 37 11.72 -9.32 -0.24
CA ARG A 37 12.01 -8.89 -1.62
C ARG A 37 12.21 -7.37 -1.72
N SER A 38 11.39 -6.57 -1.05
CA SER A 38 11.56 -5.11 -1.02
C SER A 38 12.85 -4.67 -0.34
N GLU A 39 13.33 -5.41 0.66
CA GLU A 39 14.62 -5.15 1.31
C GLU A 39 15.79 -5.49 0.38
N ASN A 40 15.78 -6.69 -0.19
CA ASN A 40 16.80 -7.10 -1.16
C ASN A 40 16.86 -6.15 -2.36
N PHE A 41 15.70 -5.75 -2.88
CA PHE A 41 15.58 -4.76 -3.95
C PHE A 41 16.23 -3.43 -3.56
N LEU A 42 15.96 -2.93 -2.35
CA LEU A 42 16.54 -1.68 -1.86
C LEU A 42 18.06 -1.80 -1.67
N SER A 43 18.55 -2.91 -1.12
CA SER A 43 19.99 -3.16 -0.94
C SER A 43 20.70 -3.19 -2.29
N ALA A 44 20.16 -3.91 -3.27
CA ALA A 44 20.68 -3.97 -4.64
C ALA A 44 20.78 -2.56 -5.29
N ILE A 45 19.77 -1.70 -5.09
CA ILE A 45 19.82 -0.30 -5.56
C ILE A 45 20.96 0.46 -4.88
N LYS A 46 21.08 0.37 -3.55
CA LYS A 46 22.10 1.11 -2.79
C LYS A 46 23.52 0.69 -3.15
N GLU A 47 23.71 -0.59 -3.45
CA GLU A 47 25.00 -1.18 -3.82
C GLU A 47 25.34 -0.98 -5.31
N GLY A 48 24.42 -0.45 -6.11
CA GLY A 48 24.59 -0.33 -7.56
C GLY A 48 24.53 -1.68 -8.31
N ASN A 49 24.13 -2.75 -7.63
CA ASN A 49 24.02 -4.08 -8.20
C ASN A 49 22.65 -4.28 -8.89
N PHE A 50 22.50 -3.67 -10.07
CA PHE A 50 21.20 -3.66 -10.77
C PHE A 50 20.70 -5.04 -11.19
N SER A 51 21.58 -6.03 -11.39
CA SER A 51 21.13 -7.41 -11.69
C SER A 51 20.33 -8.00 -10.54
N GLU A 52 20.69 -7.68 -9.29
CA GLU A 52 19.99 -8.15 -8.09
C GLU A 52 18.71 -7.36 -7.79
N THR A 53 18.37 -6.33 -8.57
CA THR A 53 17.04 -5.68 -8.45
C THR A 53 15.92 -6.59 -8.97
N TYR A 54 16.25 -7.63 -9.73
CA TYR A 54 15.30 -8.62 -10.20
C TYR A 54 14.95 -9.64 -9.10
N GLN A 55 13.88 -9.39 -8.35
CA GLN A 55 13.44 -10.27 -7.26
C GLN A 55 12.32 -11.25 -7.64
N LYS A 56 11.40 -10.85 -8.54
CA LYS A 56 10.30 -11.69 -9.04
C LYS A 56 9.74 -11.13 -10.35
N TYR A 57 9.35 -12.01 -11.28
CA TYR A 57 8.93 -11.65 -12.64
C TYR A 57 7.54 -11.03 -12.80
N HIS A 58 6.61 -11.24 -11.84
CA HIS A 58 5.24 -10.72 -11.93
C HIS A 58 5.12 -9.35 -11.23
N PRO A 59 3.98 -8.63 -11.31
CA PRO A 59 3.91 -7.20 -11.01
C PRO A 59 4.09 -6.92 -9.51
N GLY A 60 5.34 -6.93 -9.08
CA GLY A 60 5.79 -6.63 -7.74
C GLY A 60 6.79 -5.49 -7.71
N VAL A 61 7.25 -5.01 -8.86
CA VAL A 61 8.25 -3.92 -8.94
C VAL A 61 7.72 -2.66 -8.28
N THR A 62 6.47 -2.26 -8.56
CA THR A 62 5.85 -1.10 -7.92
C THR A 62 5.69 -1.28 -6.41
N LEU A 63 5.31 -2.48 -5.97
CA LEU A 63 5.22 -2.81 -4.54
C LEU A 63 6.59 -2.75 -3.86
N MET A 64 7.65 -3.23 -4.53
CA MET A 64 9.01 -3.14 -4.03
C MET A 64 9.41 -1.68 -3.86
N TRP A 65 9.24 -0.83 -4.87
CA TRP A 65 9.52 0.60 -4.75
C TRP A 65 8.79 1.27 -3.59
N ILE A 66 7.47 1.06 -3.48
CA ILE A 66 6.66 1.65 -2.39
C ILE A 66 7.19 1.18 -1.04
N ASN A 67 7.35 -0.13 -0.87
CA ASN A 67 7.72 -0.71 0.41
C ASN A 67 9.19 -0.44 0.79
N SER A 68 10.10 -0.33 -0.18
CA SER A 68 11.48 0.08 0.06
C SER A 68 11.57 1.48 0.68
N VAL A 69 10.74 2.43 0.23
CA VAL A 69 10.66 3.77 0.83
C VAL A 69 10.13 3.70 2.27
N VAL A 70 9.06 2.93 2.49
CA VAL A 70 8.49 2.72 3.83
C VAL A 70 9.54 2.16 4.78
N LYS A 71 10.23 1.09 4.36
CA LYS A 71 11.24 0.42 5.18
C LYS A 71 12.45 1.27 5.46
N GLN A 72 12.96 1.98 4.46
CA GLN A 72 14.06 2.91 4.65
C GLN A 72 13.69 3.99 5.68
N THR A 73 12.48 4.52 5.59
CA THR A 73 11.98 5.56 6.50
C THR A 73 11.82 5.02 7.92
N ALA A 74 11.20 3.84 8.06
CA ALA A 74 11.03 3.17 9.35
C ALA A 74 12.37 2.81 9.99
N PHE A 75 13.33 2.28 9.22
CA PHE A 75 14.67 1.96 9.69
C PHE A 75 15.43 3.21 10.16
N SER A 76 15.42 4.28 9.36
CA SER A 76 16.03 5.56 9.74
C SER A 76 15.38 6.17 10.99
N TYR A 77 14.07 5.98 11.19
CA TYR A 77 13.38 6.41 12.40
C TYR A 77 13.83 5.59 13.62
N GLN A 78 13.90 4.26 13.51
CA GLN A 78 14.36 3.39 14.59
C GLN A 78 15.78 3.71 15.03
N LEU A 79 16.70 3.97 14.10
CA LEU A 79 18.08 4.37 14.42
C LEU A 79 18.14 5.66 15.26
N LYS A 80 17.21 6.58 15.05
CA LYS A 80 17.16 7.85 15.79
C LYS A 80 16.53 7.71 17.18
N THR A 81 15.65 6.74 17.40
CA THR A 81 14.80 6.67 18.60
C THR A 81 15.08 5.48 19.51
N ALA A 82 15.51 4.34 18.95
CA ALA A 82 15.53 3.05 19.66
C ALA A 82 16.93 2.44 19.85
N GLY A 83 18.00 3.04 19.30
CA GLY A 83 19.38 2.55 19.42
C GLY A 83 19.68 1.28 18.62
N GLU A 84 18.79 0.28 18.68
CA GLU A 84 18.86 -0.97 17.92
C GLU A 84 17.63 -1.14 17.02
N PRO A 85 17.79 -1.15 15.68
CA PRO A 85 16.68 -1.32 14.77
C PRO A 85 16.17 -2.77 14.76
N LYS A 86 14.88 -2.95 15.00
CA LYS A 86 14.20 -4.24 14.91
C LYS A 86 14.00 -4.63 13.44
N SER A 87 14.24 -5.91 13.15
CA SER A 87 14.06 -6.50 11.82
C SER A 87 12.65 -7.10 11.66
N LEU A 88 12.36 -7.59 10.45
CA LEU A 88 11.13 -8.36 10.17
C LEU A 88 11.01 -9.66 10.98
N GLU A 89 12.10 -10.15 11.56
CA GLU A 89 12.13 -11.39 12.35
C GLU A 89 11.62 -11.17 13.78
N ASN A 90 11.48 -9.91 14.20
CA ASN A 90 10.90 -9.57 15.48
C ASN A 90 9.37 -9.66 15.41
N ALA A 91 8.79 -10.63 16.13
CA ALA A 91 7.36 -10.93 16.11
C ALA A 91 6.47 -9.73 16.52
N ASP A 92 6.93 -8.91 17.46
CA ASP A 92 6.17 -7.72 17.91
C ASP A 92 6.27 -6.56 16.93
N TYR A 93 7.37 -6.49 16.17
CA TYR A 93 7.60 -5.40 15.22
C TYR A 93 6.96 -5.66 13.85
N TYR A 94 6.87 -6.92 13.43
CA TYR A 94 6.31 -7.29 12.14
C TYR A 94 4.90 -6.71 11.90
N PRO A 95 3.91 -6.83 12.82
CA PRO A 95 2.58 -6.26 12.64
C PRO A 95 2.60 -4.74 12.44
N ILE A 96 3.50 -4.04 13.14
CA ILE A 96 3.63 -2.57 13.04
C ILE A 96 4.10 -2.18 11.65
N ILE A 97 5.23 -2.74 11.19
CA ILE A 97 5.78 -2.39 9.89
C ILE A 97 4.87 -2.87 8.75
N HIS A 98 4.21 -4.02 8.93
CA HIS A 98 3.24 -4.53 7.98
C HIS A 98 2.03 -3.61 7.86
N GLY A 99 1.46 -3.17 9.00
CA GLY A 99 0.34 -2.22 9.03
C GLY A 99 0.69 -0.87 8.39
N ILE A 100 1.88 -0.31 8.66
CA ILE A 100 2.34 0.92 8.00
C ILE A 100 2.46 0.72 6.48
N SER A 101 3.05 -0.40 6.05
CA SER A 101 3.24 -0.71 4.63
C SER A 101 1.90 -0.85 3.89
N LYS A 102 0.94 -1.58 4.48
CA LYS A 102 -0.42 -1.67 3.94
C LYS A 102 -1.12 -0.31 3.98
N GLY A 103 -0.93 0.49 5.02
CA GLY A 103 -1.46 1.85 5.11
C GLY A 103 -1.00 2.74 3.97
N VAL A 104 0.29 2.73 3.65
CA VAL A 104 0.83 3.45 2.48
C VAL A 104 0.26 2.92 1.17
N LEU A 105 0.08 1.60 1.05
CA LEU A 105 -0.56 1.01 -0.12
C LEU A 105 -2.01 1.48 -0.27
N VAL A 106 -2.79 1.53 0.81
CA VAL A 106 -4.17 2.05 0.82
C VAL A 106 -4.20 3.52 0.40
N LEU A 107 -3.24 4.34 0.83
CA LEU A 107 -3.12 5.73 0.39
C LEU A 107 -2.83 5.83 -1.11
N VAL A 108 -1.88 5.05 -1.63
CA VAL A 108 -1.55 5.00 -3.07
C VAL A 108 -2.79 4.58 -3.87
N LEU A 109 -3.49 3.53 -3.44
CA LEU A 109 -4.72 3.07 -4.09
C LEU A 109 -5.84 4.13 -4.01
N GLY A 110 -5.96 4.85 -2.91
CA GLY A 110 -6.92 5.97 -2.78
C GLY A 110 -6.64 7.10 -3.76
N VAL A 111 -5.36 7.46 -3.96
CA VAL A 111 -4.95 8.45 -4.97
C VAL A 111 -5.26 7.95 -6.39
N LEU A 112 -4.99 6.67 -6.68
CA LEU A 112 -5.34 6.06 -7.95
C LEU A 112 -6.86 6.05 -8.19
N LEU A 113 -7.67 5.79 -7.16
CA LEU A 113 -9.12 5.87 -7.25
C LEU A 113 -9.60 7.30 -7.56
N ILE A 114 -8.97 8.33 -6.99
CA ILE A 114 -9.26 9.73 -7.34
C ILE A 114 -8.99 9.99 -8.83
N PHE A 115 -7.87 9.49 -9.37
CA PHE A 115 -7.59 9.60 -10.80
C PHE A 115 -8.61 8.82 -11.64
N GLN A 116 -8.99 7.61 -11.24
CA GLN A 116 -10.02 6.83 -11.93
C GLN A 116 -11.37 7.58 -11.96
N ILE A 117 -11.82 8.14 -10.82
CA ILE A 117 -13.03 8.97 -10.76
C ILE A 117 -12.93 10.14 -11.74
N LYS A 118 -11.80 10.84 -11.76
CA LYS A 118 -11.56 11.97 -12.68
C LYS A 118 -11.69 11.51 -14.14
N TYR A 119 -10.95 10.48 -14.56
CA TYR A 119 -10.92 10.06 -15.96
C TYR A 119 -12.22 9.40 -16.42
N ILE A 120 -12.88 8.60 -15.57
CA ILE A 120 -14.20 8.03 -15.90
C ILE A 120 -15.25 9.14 -16.02
N SER A 121 -15.16 10.20 -15.19
CA SER A 121 -16.08 11.34 -15.31
C SER A 121 -15.88 12.16 -16.58
N ILE A 122 -14.70 12.09 -17.20
CA ILE A 122 -14.39 12.70 -18.50
C ILE A 122 -14.92 11.83 -19.64
N LEU A 123 -14.75 10.50 -19.54
CA LEU A 123 -15.14 9.56 -20.59
C LEU A 123 -16.65 9.34 -20.68
N PHE A 124 -17.34 9.34 -19.54
CA PHE A 124 -18.77 9.09 -19.45
C PHE A 124 -19.45 10.28 -18.76
N ASP A 125 -19.65 10.19 -17.45
CA ASP A 125 -20.25 11.24 -16.65
C ASP A 125 -19.95 11.01 -15.16
N LYS A 126 -20.26 12.00 -14.32
CA LYS A 126 -19.97 11.95 -12.88
C LYS A 126 -20.77 10.87 -12.14
N LYS A 127 -22.01 10.56 -12.55
CA LYS A 127 -22.83 9.52 -11.92
C LYS A 127 -22.19 8.15 -12.18
N THR A 128 -21.79 7.89 -13.43
CA THR A 128 -21.09 6.64 -13.80
C THR A 128 -19.78 6.49 -13.01
N ALA A 129 -18.98 7.56 -12.90
CA ALA A 129 -17.75 7.53 -12.11
C ALA A 129 -17.98 7.26 -10.61
N LEU A 130 -19.04 7.82 -10.03
CA LEU A 130 -19.38 7.60 -8.61
C LEU A 130 -19.91 6.19 -8.36
N ILE A 131 -20.70 5.62 -9.28
CA ILE A 131 -21.15 4.23 -9.20
C ILE A 131 -19.94 3.29 -9.27
N TYR A 132 -19.04 3.51 -10.23
CA TYR A 132 -17.79 2.76 -10.34
C TYR A 132 -16.98 2.84 -9.03
N ALA A 133 -16.76 4.04 -8.50
CA ALA A 133 -15.96 4.21 -7.29
C ALA A 133 -16.61 3.57 -6.06
N PHE A 134 -17.94 3.60 -5.96
CA PHE A 134 -18.65 2.88 -4.92
C PHE A 134 -18.42 1.36 -5.02
N LEU A 135 -18.57 0.79 -6.22
CA LEU A 135 -18.30 -0.64 -6.46
C LEU A 135 -16.85 -1.01 -6.08
N MET A 136 -15.87 -0.21 -6.49
CA MET A 136 -14.46 -0.41 -6.12
C MET A 136 -14.21 -0.29 -4.61
N ALA A 137 -14.95 0.58 -3.93
CA ALA A 137 -14.84 0.75 -2.48
C ALA A 137 -15.31 -0.49 -1.71
N VAL A 138 -16.39 -1.14 -2.18
CA VAL A 138 -17.04 -2.28 -1.49
C VAL A 138 -16.64 -3.65 -2.04
N GLU A 139 -15.86 -3.72 -3.12
CA GLU A 139 -15.46 -4.97 -3.78
C GLU A 139 -14.64 -5.87 -2.82
N PRO A 140 -15.16 -7.05 -2.40
CA PRO A 140 -14.52 -7.90 -1.41
C PRO A 140 -13.13 -8.37 -1.82
N TYR A 141 -12.93 -8.68 -3.11
CA TYR A 141 -11.62 -9.11 -3.61
C TYR A 141 -10.55 -8.03 -3.41
N LEU A 142 -10.93 -6.75 -3.49
CA LEU A 142 -10.01 -5.61 -3.32
C LEU A 142 -9.91 -5.11 -1.87
N ILE A 143 -10.74 -5.64 -0.96
CA ILE A 143 -10.68 -5.37 0.47
C ILE A 143 -9.84 -6.44 1.17
N GLY A 144 -9.98 -7.70 0.76
CA GLY A 144 -9.29 -8.85 1.36
C GLY A 144 -7.85 -9.08 0.91
N ILE A 145 -7.22 -8.12 0.23
CA ILE A 145 -5.80 -8.12 -0.14
C ILE A 145 -5.05 -7.14 0.79
#